data_AF-A0A1G2SI99-F1
#
_entry.id   AF-A0A1G2SI99-F1
#
_cell.length_a   1.000
_cell.length_b   1.000
_cell.length_c   1.000
_cell.angle_alpha   90.00
_cell.angle_beta   90.00
_cell.angle_gamma   90.00
#
_symmetry.space_group_name_H-M   'P 1'
#
loop_
_entity.id
_entity.type
_entity.pdbx_description
1 polymer ?
#
loop_
_entity_poly.entity_id
_entity_poly.type
_entity_poly.pdbx_seq_one_letter_code
_entity_poly.pdbx_strand_id
1 'polypeptide(L)'
;MALKLTWDEGKARSLVLGFHAAYQTHTHLFKNVHAMNGDAPQHKYLPSGVAKGSPEHVLFLFFATMLTYRSLSEMGFKQAVDLYEKKLHLFSGAAANLSEKELYAVFKEVGFVHPSQVAKNWPRVAGELFQMYEGNPLTIFTKGVTIDGVMKLKKGPKGTMLFPGYGPKLFSLLSIFYEELGVMPHIRGAFPVDLHVQRIFISSNVVTGAGTMDAAEIAEFIRVRLSELCYELDIKPLDLSHALWFLGNKLCTKCDKVKGIKSGCPVEEMCSGGIPSLSYNKTGRWELDVPRKEKGHPFHGSHQVILFS
;
A
#
# COMPACT_ATOMS: atom_id res chain seq x y z
N MET A 1 24.05 -18.40 10.35
CA MET A 1 23.23 -17.86 11.45
C MET A 1 22.13 -17.03 10.80
N ALA A 2 20.86 -17.37 10.96
CA ALA A 2 19.78 -16.59 10.34
C ALA A 2 19.77 -15.19 10.96
N LEU A 3 19.95 -14.15 10.14
CA LEU A 3 19.81 -12.77 10.57
C LEU A 3 18.37 -12.58 11.07
N LYS A 4 18.20 -12.22 12.34
CA LYS A 4 16.86 -12.11 12.96
C LYS A 4 16.48 -10.63 13.05
N LEU A 5 15.34 -10.28 12.46
CA LEU A 5 14.70 -8.99 12.68
C LEU A 5 14.32 -8.85 14.16
N THR A 6 14.52 -7.66 14.72
CA THR A 6 14.06 -7.30 16.06
C THR A 6 13.00 -6.20 15.99
N TRP A 7 12.22 -6.08 17.05
CA TRP A 7 11.11 -5.15 17.19
C TRP A 7 11.22 -4.43 18.53
N ASP A 8 11.34 -3.10 18.50
CA ASP A 8 11.34 -2.24 19.68
C ASP A 8 9.89 -1.80 19.97
N GLU A 9 9.27 -2.47 20.94
CA GLU A 9 7.86 -2.26 21.30
C GLU A 9 7.57 -0.85 21.83
N GLY A 10 8.48 -0.29 22.63
CA GLY A 10 8.31 1.05 23.20
C GLY A 10 8.34 2.14 22.12
N LYS A 11 9.29 2.02 21.18
CA LYS A 11 9.33 2.92 20.01
C LYS A 11 8.14 2.71 19.09
N ALA A 12 7.73 1.46 18.86
CA ALA A 12 6.57 1.17 18.02
C ALA A 12 5.31 1.88 18.54
N ARG A 13 5.01 1.73 19.83
CA ARG A 13 3.88 2.40 20.50
C ARG A 13 3.94 3.91 20.36
N SER A 14 5.09 4.50 20.71
CA SER A 14 5.28 5.95 20.66
C SER A 14 5.13 6.49 19.23
N LEU A 15 5.65 5.76 18.24
CA LEU A 15 5.54 6.12 16.83
C LEU A 15 4.10 6.05 16.35
N VAL A 16 3.40 4.94 16.63
CA VAL A 16 2.01 4.73 16.22
C VAL A 16 1.08 5.78 16.85
N LEU A 17 1.21 6.02 18.15
CA LEU A 17 0.42 7.04 18.85
C LEU A 17 0.70 8.45 18.31
N GLY A 18 1.96 8.79 18.06
CA GLY A 18 2.35 10.09 17.49
C GLY A 18 1.76 10.32 16.09
N PHE A 19 1.81 9.30 15.22
CA PHE A 19 1.17 9.36 13.91
C PHE A 19 -0.34 9.49 13.99
N HIS A 20 -0.98 8.62 14.78
CA HIS A 20 -2.43 8.60 14.92
C HIS A 20 -2.95 9.92 15.47
N ALA A 21 -2.36 10.44 16.56
CA ALA A 21 -2.75 11.73 17.13
C ALA A 21 -2.60 12.86 16.13
N ALA A 22 -1.45 12.96 15.44
CA ALA A 22 -1.23 14.03 14.47
C ALA A 22 -2.19 13.97 13.28
N TYR A 23 -2.54 12.75 12.82
CA TYR A 23 -3.50 12.53 11.75
C TYR A 23 -4.90 12.97 12.18
N GLN A 24 -5.40 12.47 13.32
CA GLN A 24 -6.73 12.81 13.85
C GLN A 24 -6.90 14.31 14.14
N THR A 25 -5.86 14.97 14.65
CA THR A 25 -5.93 16.41 14.96
C THR A 25 -5.52 17.31 13.80
N HIS A 26 -5.29 16.73 12.60
CA HIS A 26 -4.90 17.46 11.39
C HIS A 26 -3.70 18.40 11.62
N THR A 27 -2.65 17.92 12.29
CA THR A 27 -1.45 18.73 12.54
C THR A 27 -0.31 18.32 11.60
N HIS A 28 0.80 19.07 11.67
CA HIS A 28 1.99 18.81 10.87
C HIS A 28 1.69 18.78 9.36
N LEU A 29 2.11 17.72 8.67
CA LEU A 29 1.79 17.45 7.27
C LEU A 29 0.29 17.29 7.02
N PHE A 30 -0.44 16.70 7.98
CA PHE A 30 -1.82 16.25 7.78
C PHE A 30 -2.83 17.39 7.73
N LYS A 31 -2.43 18.61 8.13
CA LYS A 31 -3.22 19.83 7.89
C LYS A 31 -3.36 20.16 6.40
N ASN A 32 -2.44 19.66 5.57
CA ASN A 32 -2.38 19.95 4.13
C ASN A 32 -2.79 18.75 3.27
N VAL A 33 -2.67 17.52 3.78
CA VAL A 33 -3.04 16.28 3.08
C VAL A 33 -3.79 15.34 4.01
N HIS A 34 -5.00 14.96 3.63
CA HIS A 34 -5.87 14.12 4.45
C HIS A 34 -6.88 13.32 3.60
N ALA A 35 -7.20 12.09 3.99
CA ALA A 35 -8.12 11.26 3.20
C ALA A 35 -9.53 11.85 3.11
N MET A 36 -9.99 12.53 4.18
CA MET A 36 -11.29 13.23 4.20
C MET A 36 -11.38 14.37 3.18
N ASN A 37 -10.26 14.94 2.76
CA ASN A 37 -10.21 15.99 1.74
C ASN A 37 -10.15 15.39 0.32
N GLY A 38 -10.18 14.07 0.18
CA GLY A 38 -10.06 13.38 -1.10
C GLY A 38 -8.63 13.23 -1.62
N ASP A 39 -7.61 13.50 -0.78
CA ASP A 39 -6.20 13.44 -1.19
C ASP A 39 -5.69 12.02 -1.45
N ALA A 40 -6.42 11.00 -0.97
CA ALA A 40 -6.09 9.60 -1.19
C ALA A 40 -6.44 9.19 -2.64
N PRO A 41 -5.57 8.48 -3.37
CA PRO A 41 -5.78 8.17 -4.79
C PRO A 41 -7.12 7.48 -5.09
N GLN A 42 -7.55 6.55 -4.23
CA GLN A 42 -8.82 5.83 -4.38
C GLN A 42 -10.06 6.72 -4.24
N HIS A 43 -9.93 7.92 -3.66
CA HIS A 43 -10.99 8.93 -3.62
C HIS A 43 -10.99 9.82 -4.85
N LYS A 44 -9.80 10.15 -5.36
CA LYS A 44 -9.63 11.06 -6.50
C LYS A 44 -9.99 10.41 -7.84
N TYR A 45 -9.81 9.10 -7.96
CA TYR A 45 -9.93 8.38 -9.22
C TYR A 45 -11.05 7.34 -9.16
N LEU A 46 -12.27 7.80 -9.43
CA LEU A 46 -13.48 6.99 -9.59
C LEU A 46 -13.94 7.09 -11.05
N PRO A 47 -14.23 5.98 -11.75
CA PRO A 47 -14.72 6.05 -13.13
C PRO A 47 -16.05 6.78 -13.26
N SER A 48 -16.24 7.46 -14.39
CA SER A 48 -17.49 8.18 -14.67
C SER A 48 -18.71 7.27 -14.60
N GLY A 49 -19.77 7.74 -13.92
CA GLY A 49 -21.02 7.01 -13.74
C GLY A 49 -20.99 5.90 -12.67
N VAL A 50 -19.83 5.61 -12.06
CA VAL A 50 -19.74 4.64 -10.96
C VAL A 50 -20.03 5.35 -9.64
N ALA A 51 -20.99 4.83 -8.86
CA ALA A 51 -21.34 5.40 -7.56
C ALA A 51 -20.40 4.90 -6.45
N LYS A 52 -20.02 5.78 -5.51
CA LYS A 52 -19.16 5.41 -4.38
C LYS A 52 -19.82 4.29 -3.55
N GLY A 53 -19.11 3.19 -3.29
CA GLY A 53 -19.64 2.04 -2.54
C GLY A 53 -20.51 1.07 -3.36
N SER A 54 -20.79 1.34 -4.64
CA SER A 54 -21.57 0.42 -5.47
C SER A 54 -20.82 -0.88 -5.78
N PRO A 55 -21.51 -1.96 -6.18
CA PRO A 55 -20.86 -3.19 -6.63
C PRO A 55 -19.82 -2.96 -7.74
N GLU A 56 -20.09 -2.04 -8.67
CA GLU A 56 -19.16 -1.66 -9.73
C GLU A 56 -17.91 -0.99 -9.18
N HIS A 57 -18.05 -0.12 -8.16
CA HIS A 57 -16.91 0.50 -7.50
C HIS A 57 -16.07 -0.54 -6.75
N VAL A 58 -16.72 -1.45 -6.02
CA VAL A 58 -16.05 -2.54 -5.30
C VAL A 58 -15.22 -3.40 -6.27
N LEU A 59 -15.82 -3.78 -7.40
CA LEU A 59 -15.18 -4.54 -8.46
C LEU A 59 -14.04 -3.76 -9.14
N PHE A 60 -14.25 -2.47 -9.42
CA PHE A 60 -13.22 -1.58 -9.94
C PHE A 60 -12.00 -1.55 -9.01
N LEU A 61 -12.19 -1.35 -7.70
CA LEU A 61 -11.10 -1.30 -6.72
C LEU A 61 -10.32 -2.61 -6.64
N PHE A 62 -11.00 -3.76 -6.80
CA PHE A 62 -10.32 -5.05 -6.88
C PHE A 62 -9.36 -5.10 -8.08
N PHE A 63 -9.79 -4.74 -9.27
CA PHE A 63 -8.88 -4.75 -10.42
C PHE A 63 -7.82 -3.63 -10.35
N ALA A 64 -8.21 -2.43 -9.93
CA ALA A 64 -7.32 -1.28 -9.79
C ALA A 64 -6.21 -1.54 -8.77
N THR A 65 -6.50 -2.18 -7.64
CA THR A 65 -5.50 -2.48 -6.60
C THR A 65 -4.38 -3.37 -7.15
N MET A 66 -4.70 -4.33 -8.01
CA MET A 66 -3.69 -5.19 -8.64
C MET A 66 -2.75 -4.41 -9.56
N LEU A 67 -3.25 -3.35 -10.20
CA LEU A 67 -2.47 -2.47 -11.09
C LEU A 67 -1.51 -1.54 -10.35
N THR A 68 -1.69 -1.36 -9.04
CA THR A 68 -0.80 -0.50 -8.23
C THR A 68 0.57 -1.12 -7.97
N TYR A 69 0.84 -2.35 -8.40
CA TYR A 69 2.11 -3.04 -8.19
C TYR A 69 3.31 -2.25 -8.76
N ARG A 70 4.22 -1.84 -7.87
CA ARG A 70 5.46 -1.09 -8.18
C ARG A 70 5.24 0.18 -9.03
N SER A 71 4.05 0.76 -8.94
CA SER A 71 3.73 2.04 -9.59
C SER A 71 3.53 3.13 -8.55
N LEU A 72 3.57 4.39 -8.99
CA LEU A 72 3.06 5.50 -8.18
C LEU A 72 1.54 5.34 -8.09
N SER A 73 1.00 5.26 -6.88
CA SER A 73 -0.44 4.98 -6.67
C SER A 73 -1.35 5.94 -7.45
N GLU A 74 -1.03 7.24 -7.49
CA GLU A 74 -1.80 8.23 -8.25
C GLU A 74 -1.85 7.89 -9.76
N MET A 75 -0.71 7.51 -10.35
CA MET A 75 -0.65 7.11 -11.76
C MET A 75 -1.42 5.81 -12.00
N GLY A 76 -1.22 4.80 -11.13
CA GLY A 76 -1.87 3.50 -11.27
C GLY A 76 -3.40 3.60 -11.23
N PHE A 77 -3.95 4.38 -10.30
CA PHE A 77 -5.39 4.62 -10.22
C PHE A 77 -5.93 5.43 -11.42
N LYS A 78 -5.23 6.48 -11.84
CA LYS A 78 -5.59 7.25 -13.04
C LYS A 78 -5.64 6.35 -14.29
N GLN A 79 -4.65 5.48 -14.45
CA GLN A 79 -4.59 4.51 -15.55
C GLN A 79 -5.68 3.45 -15.45
N ALA A 80 -6.02 3.01 -14.24
CA ALA A 80 -7.13 2.07 -14.03
C ALA A 80 -8.48 2.68 -14.43
N VAL A 81 -8.72 3.96 -14.12
CA VAL A 81 -9.92 4.69 -14.60
C VAL A 81 -9.96 4.73 -16.13
N ASP A 82 -8.87 5.14 -16.77
CA ASP A 82 -8.79 5.20 -18.24
C ASP A 82 -9.07 3.83 -18.88
N LEU A 83 -8.52 2.77 -18.29
CA LEU A 83 -8.76 1.40 -18.73
C LEU A 83 -10.22 0.99 -18.55
N TYR A 84 -10.83 1.31 -17.40
CA TYR A 84 -12.22 0.98 -17.10
C TYR A 84 -13.18 1.65 -18.09
N GLU A 85 -13.00 2.95 -18.32
CA GLU A 85 -13.88 3.75 -19.18
C GLU A 85 -13.77 3.34 -20.65
N LYS A 86 -12.56 2.99 -21.13
CA LYS A 86 -12.35 2.59 -22.52
C LYS A 86 -12.61 1.11 -22.80
N LYS A 87 -12.44 0.24 -21.79
CA LYS A 87 -12.41 -1.22 -21.96
C LYS A 87 -13.12 -1.94 -20.81
N LEU A 88 -14.36 -1.53 -20.52
CA LEU A 88 -15.18 -2.07 -19.41
C LEU A 88 -15.24 -3.61 -19.34
N HIS A 89 -15.27 -4.30 -20.49
CA HIS A 89 -15.29 -5.76 -20.56
C HIS A 89 -14.08 -6.44 -19.86
N LEU A 90 -12.97 -5.72 -19.65
CA LEU A 90 -11.81 -6.21 -18.90
C LEU A 90 -12.07 -6.35 -17.40
N PHE A 91 -13.09 -5.67 -16.87
CA PHE A 91 -13.54 -5.75 -15.48
C PHE A 91 -14.72 -6.72 -15.32
N SER A 92 -14.82 -7.71 -16.21
CA SER A 92 -15.90 -8.69 -16.22
C SER A 92 -15.36 -10.12 -16.37
N GLY A 93 -16.23 -11.12 -16.23
CA GLY A 93 -15.88 -12.52 -16.49
C GLY A 93 -15.37 -12.78 -17.92
N ALA A 94 -15.70 -11.91 -18.89
CA ALA A 94 -15.20 -12.03 -20.26
C ALA A 94 -13.67 -11.94 -20.35
N ALA A 95 -13.04 -11.22 -19.41
CA ALA A 95 -11.59 -11.05 -19.37
C ALA A 95 -10.84 -12.37 -19.13
N ALA A 96 -11.52 -13.40 -18.60
CA ALA A 96 -10.95 -14.72 -18.40
C ALA A 96 -10.59 -15.45 -19.71
N ASN A 97 -11.21 -15.07 -20.82
CA ASN A 97 -11.02 -15.71 -22.12
C ASN A 97 -10.04 -14.95 -23.03
N LEU A 98 -9.50 -13.82 -22.57
CA LEU A 98 -8.56 -13.03 -23.35
C LEU A 98 -7.15 -13.62 -23.28
N SER A 99 -6.43 -13.57 -24.39
CA SER A 99 -5.04 -14.02 -24.43
C SER A 99 -4.11 -13.02 -23.75
N GLU A 100 -3.00 -13.52 -23.22
CA GLU A 100 -1.93 -12.68 -22.65
C GLU A 100 -1.42 -11.65 -23.68
N LYS A 101 -1.36 -12.01 -24.97
CA LYS A 101 -0.89 -11.13 -26.04
C LYS A 101 -1.82 -9.93 -26.25
N GLU A 102 -3.13 -10.16 -26.29
CA GLU A 102 -4.13 -9.10 -26.44
C GLU A 102 -4.10 -8.14 -25.24
N LEU A 103 -4.10 -8.71 -24.03
CA LEU A 103 -4.05 -7.94 -22.80
C LEU A 103 -2.75 -7.14 -22.67
N TYR A 104 -1.61 -7.72 -23.06
CA TYR A 104 -0.33 -7.02 -23.06
C TYR A 104 -0.38 -5.76 -23.94
N ALA A 105 -0.96 -5.85 -25.13
CA ALA A 105 -1.10 -4.71 -26.02
C ALA A 105 -1.92 -3.58 -25.36
N VAL A 106 -3.05 -3.93 -24.74
CA VAL A 106 -3.91 -2.96 -24.04
C VAL A 106 -3.18 -2.34 -22.84
N PHE A 107 -2.57 -3.14 -21.97
CA PHE A 107 -1.88 -2.62 -20.79
C PHE A 107 -0.66 -1.77 -21.15
N LYS A 108 0.03 -2.11 -22.24
CA LYS A 108 1.13 -1.31 -22.77
C LYS A 108 0.64 0.02 -23.34
N GLU A 109 -0.48 0.03 -24.05
CA GLU A 109 -1.10 1.24 -24.62
C GLU A 109 -1.51 2.23 -23.52
N VAL A 110 -2.10 1.76 -22.42
CA VAL A 110 -2.46 2.59 -21.25
C VAL A 110 -1.22 3.07 -20.48
N GLY A 111 -0.06 2.43 -20.68
CA GLY A 111 1.22 2.84 -20.11
C GLY A 111 1.51 2.27 -18.73
N PHE A 112 0.98 1.09 -18.39
CA PHE A 112 1.35 0.43 -17.13
C PHE A 112 2.83 0.06 -17.12
N VAL A 113 3.46 0.11 -15.94
CA VAL A 113 4.90 -0.16 -15.76
C VAL A 113 5.26 -1.63 -16.02
N HIS A 114 4.34 -2.56 -15.69
CA HIS A 114 4.57 -4.00 -15.80
C HIS A 114 3.47 -4.69 -16.62
N PRO A 115 3.28 -4.33 -17.91
CA PRO A 115 2.14 -4.75 -18.70
C PRO A 115 2.13 -6.27 -18.93
N SER A 116 3.30 -6.90 -19.08
CA SER A 116 3.40 -8.37 -19.24
C SER A 116 2.96 -9.12 -17.97
N GLN A 117 3.41 -8.69 -16.79
CA GLN A 117 3.02 -9.35 -15.54
C GLN A 117 1.51 -9.22 -15.29
N VAL A 118 0.93 -8.05 -15.60
CA VAL A 118 -0.51 -7.82 -15.46
C VAL A 118 -1.27 -8.69 -16.47
N ALA A 119 -0.89 -8.66 -17.76
CA ALA A 119 -1.51 -9.46 -18.81
C ALA A 119 -1.54 -10.95 -18.51
N LYS A 120 -0.45 -11.48 -17.94
CA LYS A 120 -0.36 -12.89 -17.52
C LYS A 120 -1.34 -13.26 -16.41
N ASN A 121 -1.54 -12.36 -15.44
CA ASN A 121 -2.35 -12.64 -14.25
C ASN A 121 -3.83 -12.36 -14.47
N TRP A 122 -4.16 -11.39 -15.32
CA TRP A 122 -5.50 -10.83 -15.44
C TRP A 122 -6.59 -11.85 -15.79
N PRO A 123 -6.43 -12.72 -16.82
CA PRO A 123 -7.46 -13.70 -17.16
C PRO A 123 -7.76 -14.65 -16.01
N ARG A 124 -6.70 -15.07 -15.30
CA ARG A 124 -6.84 -15.96 -14.16
C ARG A 124 -7.57 -15.27 -13.02
N VAL A 125 -7.15 -14.07 -12.64
CA VAL A 125 -7.81 -13.30 -11.57
C VAL A 125 -9.29 -13.07 -11.88
N ALA A 126 -9.61 -12.71 -13.13
CA ALA A 126 -11.00 -12.55 -13.57
C ALA A 126 -11.76 -13.89 -13.52
N GLY A 127 -11.20 -14.95 -14.10
CA GLY A 127 -11.84 -16.27 -14.12
C GLY A 127 -12.19 -16.76 -12.71
N GLU A 128 -11.23 -16.71 -11.79
CA GLU A 128 -11.42 -17.17 -10.41
C GLU A 128 -12.43 -16.31 -9.65
N LEU A 129 -12.39 -14.98 -9.81
CA LEU A 129 -13.36 -14.07 -9.18
C LEU A 129 -14.79 -14.36 -9.67
N PHE A 130 -14.99 -14.47 -10.98
CA PHE A 130 -16.33 -14.62 -11.54
C PHE A 130 -16.88 -16.04 -11.38
N GLN A 131 -16.04 -17.08 -11.43
CA GLN A 131 -16.48 -18.47 -11.28
C GLN A 131 -16.70 -18.87 -9.82
N MET A 132 -15.82 -18.48 -8.88
CA MET A 132 -15.89 -18.95 -7.50
C MET A 132 -16.53 -17.96 -6.51
N TYR A 133 -16.61 -16.68 -6.90
CA TYR A 133 -17.11 -15.60 -6.06
C TYR A 133 -18.18 -14.76 -6.76
N GLU A 134 -18.72 -15.25 -7.88
CA GLU A 134 -19.85 -14.63 -8.61
C GLU A 134 -19.59 -13.17 -8.99
N GLY A 135 -18.32 -12.81 -9.19
CA GLY A 135 -17.92 -11.44 -9.55
C GLY A 135 -17.92 -10.47 -8.36
N ASN A 136 -18.13 -10.92 -7.12
CA ASN A 136 -18.13 -10.09 -5.93
C ASN A 136 -16.86 -10.29 -5.09
N PRO A 137 -15.91 -9.33 -5.09
CA PRO A 137 -14.67 -9.42 -4.31
C PRO A 137 -14.88 -9.50 -2.79
N LEU A 138 -15.98 -8.94 -2.24
CA LEU A 138 -16.23 -8.95 -0.80
C LEU A 138 -16.35 -10.37 -0.26
N THR A 139 -16.87 -11.29 -1.07
CA THR A 139 -17.03 -12.71 -0.72
C THR A 139 -15.69 -13.37 -0.37
N ILE A 140 -14.56 -12.89 -0.92
CA ILE A 140 -13.21 -13.39 -0.57
C ILE A 140 -12.92 -13.12 0.90
N PHE A 141 -13.23 -11.91 1.38
CA PHE A 141 -12.99 -11.49 2.75
C PHE A 141 -14.00 -12.07 3.74
N THR A 142 -15.27 -12.21 3.34
CA THR A 142 -16.29 -12.88 4.17
C THR A 142 -15.92 -14.33 4.45
N LYS A 143 -15.39 -15.05 3.45
CA LYS A 143 -14.89 -16.42 3.64
C LYS A 143 -13.55 -16.45 4.40
N GLY A 144 -12.70 -15.45 4.19
CA GLY A 144 -11.35 -15.38 4.73
C GLY A 144 -11.25 -14.92 6.17
N VAL A 145 -12.18 -14.07 6.65
CA VAL A 145 -12.33 -13.46 8.00
C VAL A 145 -11.11 -12.68 8.54
N THR A 146 -9.89 -13.11 8.21
CA THR A 146 -8.60 -12.47 8.49
C THR A 146 -7.76 -12.45 7.22
N ILE A 147 -6.72 -11.61 7.17
CA ILE A 147 -5.78 -11.62 6.02
C ILE A 147 -5.10 -12.98 5.85
N ASP A 148 -4.73 -13.64 6.94
CA ASP A 148 -4.12 -14.98 6.87
C ASP A 148 -5.10 -16.02 6.32
N GLY A 149 -6.39 -15.90 6.66
CA GLY A 149 -7.44 -16.74 6.09
C GLY A 149 -7.65 -16.48 4.61
N VAL A 150 -7.68 -15.22 4.17
CA VAL A 150 -7.70 -14.84 2.75
C VAL A 150 -6.49 -15.42 2.00
N MET A 151 -5.29 -15.35 2.61
CA MET A 151 -4.07 -15.92 2.04
C MET A 151 -4.10 -17.46 1.94
N LYS A 152 -4.84 -18.14 2.81
CA LYS A 152 -5.11 -19.59 2.69
C LYS A 152 -6.07 -19.88 1.54
N LEU A 153 -7.16 -19.11 1.41
CA LEU A 153 -8.12 -19.25 0.31
C LEU A 153 -7.49 -19.02 -1.06
N LYS A 154 -6.49 -18.14 -1.14
CA LYS A 154 -5.70 -17.89 -2.35
C LYS A 154 -4.98 -19.14 -2.88
N LYS A 155 -4.73 -20.15 -2.03
CA LYS A 155 -4.10 -21.42 -2.42
C LYS A 155 -5.20 -22.42 -2.79
N GLY A 156 -5.43 -22.60 -4.08
CA GLY A 156 -6.32 -23.60 -4.62
C GLY A 156 -5.78 -25.04 -4.52
N PRO A 157 -6.55 -26.01 -5.03
CA PRO A 157 -6.14 -27.41 -5.09
C PRO A 157 -4.77 -27.56 -5.74
N LYS A 158 -3.92 -28.45 -5.20
CA LYS A 158 -2.56 -28.72 -5.70
C LYS A 158 -1.61 -27.51 -5.67
N GLY A 159 -1.87 -26.52 -4.80
CA GLY A 159 -0.99 -25.35 -4.63
C GLY A 159 -1.14 -24.29 -5.74
N THR A 160 -2.22 -24.35 -6.50
CA THR A 160 -2.54 -23.35 -7.53
C THR A 160 -2.82 -21.98 -6.90
N MET A 161 -2.22 -20.91 -7.42
CA MET A 161 -2.41 -19.55 -6.89
C MET A 161 -3.63 -18.90 -7.57
N LEU A 162 -4.79 -18.86 -6.91
CA LEU A 162 -6.05 -18.39 -7.50
C LEU A 162 -5.98 -16.91 -7.90
N PHE A 163 -5.40 -16.08 -7.02
CA PHE A 163 -5.24 -14.64 -7.29
C PHE A 163 -3.75 -14.28 -7.44
N PRO A 164 -3.09 -14.63 -8.56
CA PRO A 164 -1.70 -14.24 -8.76
C PRO A 164 -1.55 -12.71 -8.73
N GLY A 165 -0.44 -12.22 -8.16
CA GLY A 165 -0.21 -10.79 -7.91
C GLY A 165 -0.75 -10.28 -6.56
N TYR A 166 -1.80 -10.89 -6.01
CA TYR A 166 -2.35 -10.51 -4.71
C TYR A 166 -1.56 -11.09 -3.53
N GLY A 167 -0.71 -10.29 -2.88
CA GLY A 167 -0.06 -10.66 -1.61
C GLY A 167 -0.80 -10.14 -0.37
N PRO A 168 -0.29 -10.42 0.84
CA PRO A 168 -0.85 -9.89 2.09
C PRO A 168 -1.02 -8.37 2.08
N LYS A 169 -0.03 -7.65 1.51
CA LYS A 169 -0.10 -6.19 1.31
C LYS A 169 -1.33 -5.78 0.50
N LEU A 170 -1.54 -6.35 -0.69
CA LEU A 170 -2.60 -5.90 -1.59
C LEU A 170 -3.99 -6.30 -1.07
N PHE A 171 -4.12 -7.47 -0.44
CA PHE A 171 -5.36 -7.82 0.23
C PHE A 171 -5.65 -6.92 1.44
N SER A 172 -4.64 -6.58 2.24
CA SER A 172 -4.80 -5.62 3.34
C SER A 172 -5.20 -4.24 2.83
N LEU A 173 -4.58 -3.79 1.73
CA LEU A 173 -4.89 -2.50 1.11
C LEU A 173 -6.34 -2.47 0.62
N LEU A 174 -6.75 -3.52 -0.09
CA LEU A 174 -8.11 -3.62 -0.61
C LEU A 174 -9.15 -3.69 0.51
N SER A 175 -8.90 -4.45 1.58
CA SER A 175 -9.83 -4.50 2.72
C SER A 175 -9.99 -3.14 3.39
N ILE A 176 -8.90 -2.36 3.48
CA ILE A 176 -8.94 -1.00 4.04
C ILE A 176 -9.77 -0.07 3.14
N PHE A 177 -9.67 -0.19 1.81
CA PHE A 177 -10.55 0.58 0.92
C PHE A 177 -12.02 0.22 1.10
N TYR A 178 -12.34 -1.07 1.27
CA TYR A 178 -13.72 -1.50 1.50
C TYR A 178 -14.25 -1.07 2.88
N GLU A 179 -13.41 -1.05 3.90
CA GLU A 179 -13.71 -0.46 5.21
C GLU A 179 -14.03 1.03 5.08
N GLU A 180 -13.19 1.78 4.36
CA GLU A 180 -13.39 3.21 4.11
C GLU A 180 -14.68 3.53 3.34
N LEU A 181 -15.11 2.63 2.46
CA LEU A 181 -16.38 2.75 1.75
C LEU A 181 -17.59 2.35 2.60
N GLY A 182 -17.39 1.78 3.79
CA GLY A 182 -18.48 1.28 4.64
C GLY A 182 -19.18 0.03 4.10
N VAL A 183 -18.60 -0.65 3.10
CA VAL A 183 -19.19 -1.86 2.49
C VAL A 183 -18.74 -3.15 3.18
N MET A 184 -17.76 -3.06 4.07
CA MET A 184 -17.24 -4.18 4.85
C MET A 184 -16.67 -3.67 6.17
N PRO A 185 -16.83 -4.38 7.30
CA PRO A 185 -16.10 -4.06 8.52
C PRO A 185 -14.59 -4.30 8.37
N HIS A 186 -13.81 -3.77 9.30
CA HIS A 186 -12.37 -4.04 9.36
C HIS A 186 -12.07 -5.55 9.48
N ILE A 187 -11.06 -6.03 8.74
CA ILE A 187 -10.63 -7.43 8.72
C ILE A 187 -9.36 -7.59 9.55
N ARG A 188 -9.35 -8.51 10.52
CA ARG A 188 -8.19 -8.70 11.40
C ARG A 188 -6.93 -9.09 10.62
N GLY A 189 -5.81 -8.49 11.05
CA GLY A 189 -4.50 -8.67 10.40
C GLY A 189 -4.32 -7.81 9.14
N ALA A 190 -5.27 -6.94 8.80
CA ALA A 190 -5.16 -6.02 7.68
C ALA A 190 -4.32 -4.79 8.04
N PHE A 191 -3.09 -4.78 7.55
CA PHE A 191 -2.26 -3.58 7.49
C PHE A 191 -1.39 -3.60 6.23
N PRO A 192 -1.60 -2.69 5.25
CA PRO A 192 -0.85 -2.70 4.01
C PRO A 192 0.57 -2.16 4.25
N VAL A 193 1.50 -3.08 4.49
CA VAL A 193 2.92 -2.73 4.65
C VAL A 193 3.60 -2.64 3.30
N ASP A 194 3.82 -1.42 2.83
CA ASP A 194 4.58 -1.11 1.63
C ASP A 194 5.99 -0.59 1.94
N LEU A 195 6.69 -0.08 0.92
CA LEU A 195 8.04 0.46 1.08
C LEU A 195 8.08 1.68 2.01
N HIS A 196 6.99 2.46 2.08
CA HIS A 196 6.92 3.66 2.90
C HIS A 196 6.79 3.28 4.36
N VAL A 197 5.89 2.35 4.66
CA VAL A 197 5.74 1.79 6.01
C VAL A 197 7.05 1.14 6.45
N GLN A 198 7.63 0.26 5.64
CA GLN A 198 8.92 -0.37 5.95
C GLN A 198 10.01 0.65 6.23
N ARG A 199 10.15 1.66 5.36
CA ARG A 199 11.15 2.73 5.55
C ARG A 199 10.95 3.46 6.88
N ILE A 200 9.73 3.85 7.22
CA ILE A 200 9.43 4.58 8.46
C ILE A 200 9.86 3.75 9.68
N PHE A 201 9.51 2.46 9.71
CA PHE A 201 9.82 1.58 10.84
C PHE A 201 11.31 1.25 10.95
N ILE A 202 12.02 1.13 9.83
CA ILE A 202 13.47 0.93 9.82
C ILE A 202 14.22 2.21 10.19
N SER A 203 13.78 3.37 9.68
CA SER A 203 14.39 4.68 9.96
C SER A 203 14.19 5.17 11.40
N SER A 204 13.14 4.73 12.06
CA SER A 204 12.88 5.00 13.48
C SER A 204 13.53 3.98 14.42
N ASN A 205 14.23 2.98 13.88
CA ASN A 205 14.78 1.85 14.62
C ASN A 205 13.72 1.10 15.44
N VAL A 206 12.45 1.13 15.01
CA VAL A 206 11.42 0.21 15.52
C VAL A 206 11.72 -1.19 15.03
N VAL A 207 12.09 -1.31 13.75
CA VAL A 207 12.60 -2.55 13.17
C VAL A 207 14.09 -2.42 12.97
N THR A 208 14.86 -3.34 13.54
CA THR A 208 16.30 -3.44 13.28
C THR A 208 16.68 -4.86 12.90
N GLY A 209 17.84 -4.99 12.29
CA GLY A 209 18.43 -6.24 11.83
C GLY A 209 19.81 -5.94 11.27
N ALA A 210 20.48 -6.95 10.75
CA ALA A 210 21.76 -6.79 10.08
C ALA A 210 21.72 -7.42 8.68
N GLY A 211 22.61 -6.97 7.82
CA GLY A 211 22.80 -7.45 6.46
C GLY A 211 21.65 -7.12 5.51
N THR A 212 21.53 -7.96 4.48
CA THR A 212 20.54 -7.82 3.42
C THR A 212 19.33 -8.72 3.69
N MET A 213 18.14 -8.13 3.75
CA MET A 213 16.89 -8.83 4.05
C MET A 213 15.84 -8.65 2.96
N ASP A 214 15.03 -9.68 2.75
CA ASP A 214 13.96 -9.63 1.76
C ASP A 214 12.86 -8.66 2.22
N ALA A 215 12.40 -7.79 1.33
CA ALA A 215 11.38 -6.82 1.70
C ALA A 215 10.01 -7.45 1.98
N ALA A 216 9.70 -8.61 1.41
CA ALA A 216 8.47 -9.32 1.74
C ALA A 216 8.51 -9.90 3.15
N GLU A 217 9.67 -10.39 3.60
CA GLU A 217 9.88 -10.87 4.98
C GLU A 217 9.73 -9.73 5.98
N ILE A 218 10.35 -8.57 5.71
CA ILE A 218 10.20 -7.37 6.55
C ILE A 218 8.75 -6.87 6.55
N ALA A 219 8.10 -6.84 5.39
CA ALA A 219 6.71 -6.41 5.28
C ALA A 219 5.77 -7.27 6.14
N GLU A 220 5.94 -8.59 6.07
CA GLU A 220 5.14 -9.53 6.85
C GLU A 220 5.42 -9.42 8.35
N PHE A 221 6.70 -9.30 8.72
CA PHE A 221 7.13 -9.09 10.10
C PHE A 221 6.49 -7.84 10.73
N ILE A 222 6.43 -6.73 9.97
CA ILE A 222 5.78 -5.49 10.41
C ILE A 222 4.27 -5.66 10.41
N ARG A 223 3.66 -6.24 9.36
CA ARG A 223 2.20 -6.34 9.22
C ARG A 223 1.58 -7.00 10.44
N VAL A 224 2.10 -8.17 10.81
CA VAL A 224 1.58 -8.94 11.94
C VAL A 224 1.63 -8.10 13.22
N ARG A 225 2.79 -7.55 13.57
CA ARG A 225 2.96 -6.76 14.81
C ARG A 225 2.18 -5.46 14.82
N LEU A 226 2.22 -4.73 13.71
CA LEU A 226 1.55 -3.44 13.61
C LEU A 226 0.03 -3.59 13.63
N SER A 227 -0.51 -4.64 12.99
CA SER A 227 -1.94 -4.93 13.06
C SER A 227 -2.39 -5.24 14.49
N GLU A 228 -1.69 -6.12 15.21
CA GLU A 228 -2.01 -6.43 16.61
C GLU A 228 -1.83 -5.20 17.51
N LEU A 229 -0.79 -4.40 17.29
CA LEU A 229 -0.58 -3.16 18.05
C LEU A 229 -1.73 -2.15 17.85
N CYS A 230 -2.28 -2.05 16.64
CA CYS A 230 -3.46 -1.20 16.41
C CYS A 230 -4.67 -1.68 17.23
N TYR A 231 -4.90 -2.99 17.30
CA TYR A 231 -5.96 -3.57 18.14
C TYR A 231 -5.75 -3.30 19.62
N GLU A 232 -4.53 -3.48 20.13
CA GLU A 232 -4.22 -3.25 21.53
C GLU A 232 -4.38 -1.78 21.95
N LEU A 233 -4.15 -0.85 21.02
CA LEU A 233 -4.25 0.59 21.26
C LEU A 233 -5.63 1.18 20.88
N ASP A 234 -6.58 0.35 20.43
CA ASP A 234 -7.87 0.78 19.90
C ASP A 234 -7.74 1.86 18.79
N ILE A 235 -6.74 1.66 17.91
CA ILE A 235 -6.48 2.53 16.75
C ILE A 235 -7.02 1.86 15.51
N LYS A 236 -7.79 2.59 14.71
CA LYS A 236 -8.26 2.13 13.40
C LYS A 236 -7.07 1.99 12.45
N PRO A 237 -6.80 0.78 11.90
CA PRO A 237 -5.71 0.60 10.94
C PRO A 237 -5.85 1.45 9.67
N LEU A 238 -7.07 1.76 9.26
CA LEU A 238 -7.37 2.69 8.17
C LEU A 238 -6.67 4.05 8.36
N ASP A 239 -6.91 4.70 9.51
CA ASP A 239 -6.39 6.04 9.81
C ASP A 239 -4.86 6.04 9.85
N LEU A 240 -4.27 5.05 10.52
CA LEU A 240 -2.82 4.93 10.60
C LEU A 240 -2.19 4.62 9.23
N SER A 241 -2.84 3.78 8.42
CA SER A 241 -2.39 3.44 7.07
C SER A 241 -2.32 4.70 6.19
N HIS A 242 -3.34 5.56 6.22
CA HIS A 242 -3.30 6.84 5.51
C HIS A 242 -2.20 7.74 6.04
N ALA A 243 -2.07 7.91 7.36
CA ALA A 243 -1.05 8.75 7.97
C ALA A 243 0.36 8.36 7.53
N LEU A 244 0.68 7.06 7.59
CA LEU A 244 1.97 6.51 7.17
C LEU A 244 2.18 6.66 5.66
N TRP A 245 1.15 6.43 4.84
CA TRP A 245 1.25 6.59 3.39
C TRP A 245 1.50 8.05 2.99
N PHE A 246 0.73 9.00 3.54
CA PHE A 246 0.91 10.43 3.25
C PHE A 246 2.29 10.92 3.68
N LEU A 247 2.74 10.61 4.91
CA LEU A 247 4.08 10.98 5.35
C LEU A 247 5.14 10.32 4.48
N GLY A 248 5.02 9.02 4.24
CA GLY A 248 5.91 8.24 3.42
C GLY A 248 6.13 8.82 2.03
N ASN A 249 5.01 9.09 1.34
CA ASN A 249 4.99 9.56 -0.03
C ASN A 249 5.40 11.03 -0.15
N LYS A 250 4.84 11.92 0.69
CA LYS A 250 5.00 13.37 0.55
C LYS A 250 6.19 13.95 1.30
N LEU A 251 6.77 13.24 2.29
CA LEU A 251 7.84 13.79 3.13
C LEU A 251 9.03 12.83 3.33
N CYS A 252 8.81 11.62 3.87
CA CYS A 252 9.88 10.73 4.30
C CYS A 252 10.89 10.36 3.19
N THR A 253 10.41 10.21 1.95
CA THR A 253 11.25 9.90 0.77
C THR A 253 12.27 10.98 0.43
N LYS A 254 12.01 12.23 0.82
CA LYS A 254 12.83 13.42 0.54
C LYS A 254 13.18 14.20 1.81
N CYS A 255 13.13 13.57 2.99
CA CYS A 255 13.39 14.24 4.26
C CYS A 255 14.81 14.83 4.36
N ASP A 256 15.76 14.28 3.60
CA ASP A 256 17.12 14.79 3.40
C ASP A 256 17.18 16.08 2.58
N LYS A 257 16.08 16.55 2.00
CA LYS A 257 16.02 17.68 1.05
C LYS A 257 14.98 18.74 1.43
N VAL A 258 14.34 18.60 2.58
CA VAL A 258 13.20 19.44 3.00
C VAL A 258 13.57 20.26 4.22
N LYS A 259 13.26 21.57 4.19
CA LYS A 259 13.33 22.46 5.35
C LYS A 259 12.11 22.26 6.26
N GLY A 260 12.30 22.51 7.55
CA GLY A 260 11.20 22.46 8.52
C GLY A 260 10.64 21.06 8.74
N ILE A 261 11.48 20.02 8.64
CA ILE A 261 11.07 18.63 8.85
C ILE A 261 10.32 18.43 10.18
N LYS A 262 10.72 19.14 11.24
CA LYS A 262 10.04 19.15 12.54
C LYS A 262 8.58 19.61 12.46
N SER A 263 8.28 20.56 11.57
CA SER A 263 6.90 21.03 11.35
C SER A 263 6.05 20.08 10.50
N GLY A 264 6.68 19.19 9.74
CA GLY A 264 5.99 18.27 8.83
C GLY A 264 5.88 16.83 9.34
N CYS A 265 6.85 16.38 10.13
CA CYS A 265 6.94 15.00 10.60
C CYS A 265 6.64 14.91 12.11
N PRO A 266 5.56 14.23 12.53
CA PRO A 266 5.16 14.18 13.94
C PRO A 266 6.07 13.31 14.82
N VAL A 267 6.96 12.52 14.20
CA VAL A 267 7.86 11.57 14.88
C VAL A 267 9.32 11.82 14.51
N GLU A 268 9.65 13.05 14.14
CA GLU A 268 10.99 13.45 13.69
C GLU A 268 12.08 13.13 14.72
N GLU A 269 11.81 13.41 15.99
CA GLU A 269 12.74 13.21 17.11
C GLU A 269 13.04 11.71 17.35
N MET A 270 12.15 10.82 16.91
CA MET A 270 12.33 9.37 17.01
C MET A 270 13.09 8.76 15.81
N CYS A 271 13.33 9.53 14.77
CA CYS A 271 13.93 9.06 13.53
C CYS A 271 15.44 9.33 13.50
N SER A 272 16.24 8.33 13.12
CA SER A 272 17.70 8.48 12.95
C SER A 272 18.11 8.82 11.52
N GLY A 273 17.17 9.24 10.68
CA GLY A 273 17.40 9.52 9.26
C GLY A 273 16.82 8.49 8.29
N GLY A 274 16.67 8.89 7.04
CA GLY A 274 16.03 8.09 6.00
C GLY A 274 16.93 6.93 5.55
N ILE A 275 16.46 5.68 5.62
CA ILE A 275 17.18 4.56 4.99
C ILE A 275 17.11 4.68 3.45
N PRO A 276 18.23 4.56 2.71
CA PRO A 276 18.22 4.53 1.25
C PRO A 276 17.42 3.36 0.70
N SER A 277 16.55 3.60 -0.29
CA SER A 277 15.75 2.55 -0.95
C SER A 277 16.31 2.09 -2.29
N LEU A 278 17.56 2.42 -2.62
CA LEU A 278 18.15 2.06 -3.91
C LEU A 278 18.22 0.53 -4.07
N SER A 279 18.67 -0.17 -3.04
CA SER A 279 18.72 -1.64 -3.02
C SER A 279 17.30 -2.22 -3.15
N TYR A 280 16.34 -1.71 -2.36
CA TYR A 280 14.93 -2.12 -2.44
C TYR A 280 14.38 -1.99 -3.86
N ASN A 281 14.59 -0.84 -4.51
CA ASN A 281 14.06 -0.59 -5.85
C ASN A 281 14.67 -1.52 -6.91
N LYS A 282 15.94 -1.90 -6.74
CA LYS A 282 16.67 -2.76 -7.69
C LYS A 282 16.39 -4.24 -7.47
N THR A 283 16.42 -4.70 -6.22
CA THR A 283 16.47 -6.13 -5.88
C THR A 283 15.27 -6.61 -5.08
N GLY A 284 14.43 -5.70 -4.57
CA GLY A 284 13.38 -6.04 -3.62
C GLY A 284 13.92 -6.38 -2.22
N ARG A 285 15.15 -5.98 -1.89
CA ARG A 285 15.80 -6.26 -0.61
C ARG A 285 16.25 -4.97 0.07
N TRP A 286 16.23 -4.96 1.40
CA TRP A 286 16.79 -3.88 2.20
C TRP A 286 18.19 -4.25 2.67
N GLU A 287 19.12 -3.31 2.61
CA GLU A 287 20.42 -3.40 3.27
C GLU A 287 20.30 -2.62 4.59
N LEU A 288 20.23 -3.32 5.72
CA LEU A 288 19.86 -2.68 7.00
C LEU A 288 21.02 -1.92 7.67
N ASP A 289 22.26 -2.30 7.34
CA ASP A 289 23.49 -1.74 7.90
C ASP A 289 23.98 -0.47 7.19
N VAL A 290 23.30 -0.04 6.13
CA VAL A 290 23.75 1.14 5.38
C VAL A 290 23.57 2.42 6.20
N PRO A 291 24.49 3.39 6.06
CA PRO A 291 24.34 4.70 6.67
C PRO A 291 22.99 5.34 6.33
N ARG A 292 22.35 5.93 7.34
CA ARG A 292 21.11 6.68 7.16
C ARG A 292 21.40 8.01 6.49
N LYS A 293 20.46 8.51 5.71
CA LYS A 293 20.49 9.89 5.22
C LYS A 293 20.13 10.85 6.34
N GLU A 294 20.91 11.90 6.52
CA GLU A 294 20.62 12.95 7.50
C GLU A 294 19.25 13.59 7.24
N LYS A 295 18.55 13.93 8.32
CA LYS A 295 17.24 14.61 8.27
C LYS A 295 17.49 16.10 8.08
N GLY A 296 16.79 16.71 7.13
CA GLY A 296 16.82 18.16 6.90
C GLY A 296 18.20 18.66 6.45
N HIS A 297 18.35 19.05 5.18
CA HIS A 297 19.63 19.56 4.70
C HIS A 297 19.92 20.96 5.28
N PRO A 298 21.13 21.23 5.81
CA PRO A 298 21.49 22.52 6.41
C PRO A 298 21.73 23.65 5.40
N PHE A 299 21.93 23.35 4.11
CA PHE A 299 22.32 24.37 3.11
C PHE A 299 21.16 25.10 2.42
N HIS A 300 21.24 26.44 2.45
CA HIS A 300 20.38 27.43 1.78
C HIS A 300 20.65 27.53 0.25
N GLY A 301 20.30 26.51 -0.53
CA GLY A 301 20.42 26.52 -1.99
C GLY A 301 19.09 26.54 -2.75
N SER A 302 19.08 27.08 -3.97
CA SER A 302 17.96 27.32 -4.91
C SER A 302 17.19 26.08 -5.42
N HIS A 303 17.39 24.91 -4.82
CA HIS A 303 16.75 23.65 -5.19
C HIS A 303 15.91 23.05 -4.05
N GLN A 304 15.25 23.90 -3.27
CA GLN A 304 14.36 23.45 -2.20
C GLN A 304 12.93 23.31 -2.71
N VAL A 305 12.33 22.17 -2.40
CA VAL A 305 10.88 21.99 -2.52
C VAL A 305 10.28 22.52 -1.23
N ILE A 306 9.61 23.67 -1.29
CA ILE A 306 8.71 24.08 -0.21
C ILE A 306 7.63 22.99 -0.14
N LEU A 307 7.48 22.37 1.01
CA LEU A 307 6.32 21.52 1.25
C LEU A 307 5.09 22.43 1.18
N PHE A 308 4.28 22.26 0.13
CA PHE A 308 2.98 22.93 -0.04
C PHE A 308 3.01 24.42 -0.44
N SER A 309 4.00 24.85 -1.23
CA SER A 309 3.87 26.08 -2.05
C SER A 309 3.02 25.83 -3.28
#